data_AF-A0A9D1G4C1-F1
#
_entry.id   AF-A0A9D1G4C1-F1
#
_cell.length_a   1.000
_cell.length_b   1.000
_cell.length_c   1.000
_cell.angle_alpha   90.00
_cell.angle_beta   90.00
_cell.angle_gamma   90.00
#
_symmetry.space_group_name_H-M   'P 1'
#
loop_
_entity.id
_entity.type
_entity.pdbx_description
1 polymer ?
#
loop_
_entity_poly.entity_id
_entity_poly.type
_entity_poly.pdbx_seq_one_letter_code
_entity_poly.pdbx_strand_id
1 'polypeptide(L)' 'IEEIGTYDPLNENEKLKVDLERAKYWIANGAQPTDTVRGLLKKAEA' A
#
# COMPACT_ATOMS: atom_id res chain seq x y z
N ILE A 1 3.06 -8.58 12.69
CA ILE A 1 2.16 -7.83 11.81
C ILE A 1 2.51 -6.36 11.99
N GLU A 2 2.64 -5.61 10.90
CA GLU A 2 3.20 -4.26 10.85
C GLU A 2 2.30 -3.38 9.98
N GLU A 3 2.12 -2.12 10.37
CA GLU A 3 1.44 -1.12 9.55
C GLU A 3 2.46 -0.47 8.60
N ILE A 4 2.26 -0.66 7.31
CA ILE A 4 3.16 -0.17 6.25
C ILE A 4 2.62 1.06 5.54
N GLY A 5 1.45 1.58 5.96
CA GLY A 5 0.82 2.72 5.32
C GLY A 5 -0.65 2.92 5.68
N THR A 6 -1.20 4.02 5.17
CA THR A 6 -2.57 4.47 5.40
C THR A 6 -3.19 4.92 4.07
N TYR A 7 -4.48 4.64 3.89
CA TYR A 7 -5.28 5.11 2.77
C TYR A 7 -6.46 5.91 3.30
N ASP A 8 -6.54 7.20 2.93
CA ASP A 8 -7.66 8.09 3.24
C ASP A 8 -8.34 8.53 1.93
N PRO A 9 -9.50 7.96 1.58
CA PRO A 9 -10.20 8.33 0.35
C PRO A 9 -10.76 9.76 0.35
N LEU A 10 -10.94 10.37 1.53
CA LEU A 10 -11.54 11.71 1.69
C LEU A 10 -10.51 12.83 1.64
N ASN A 11 -9.25 12.55 1.97
CA ASN A 11 -8.17 13.53 1.92
C ASN A 11 -7.57 13.58 0.51
N GLU A 12 -7.91 14.61 -0.28
CA GLU A 12 -7.43 14.72 -1.67
C GLU A 12 -5.92 14.96 -1.82
N ASN A 13 -5.26 15.52 -0.79
CA ASN A 13 -3.83 15.85 -0.85
C ASN A 13 -2.94 14.68 -0.42
N GLU A 14 -3.38 13.87 0.54
CA GLU A 14 -2.65 12.71 1.07
C GLU A 14 -3.53 11.44 1.01
N LYS A 15 -4.07 11.13 -0.18
CA LYS A 15 -4.95 9.96 -0.34
C LYS A 15 -4.29 8.65 0.06
N LEU A 16 -2.98 8.52 -0.15
CA LEU A 16 -2.25 7.28 0.07
C LEU A 16 -0.84 7.58 0.57
N LYS A 17 -0.50 7.03 1.72
CA LYS A 17 0.85 7.05 2.27
C LYS A 17 1.25 5.60 2.53
N VAL A 18 2.16 5.05 1.74
CA VAL A 18 2.59 3.66 1.88
C VAL A 18 4.09 3.56 1.70
N ASP A 19 4.73 2.78 2.57
CA ASP A 19 6.12 2.38 2.41
C ASP A 19 6.20 1.23 1.40
N LEU A 20 6.62 1.56 0.19
CA LEU A 20 6.74 0.61 -0.92
C LEU A 20 7.82 -0.44 -0.69
N GLU A 21 8.88 -0.14 0.08
CA GLU A 21 9.95 -1.10 0.37
C GLU A 21 9.44 -2.17 1.33
N ARG A 22 8.74 -1.76 2.40
CA ARG A 22 8.10 -2.70 3.33
C ARG A 22 6.98 -3.49 2.66
N ALA A 23 6.18 -2.85 1.80
CA ALA A 23 5.16 -3.54 1.01
C ALA A 23 5.76 -4.66 0.15
N LYS A 24 6.84 -4.38 -0.59
CA LYS A 24 7.55 -5.37 -1.41
C LYS A 24 8.15 -6.48 -0.58
N TYR A 25 8.75 -6.16 0.57
CA TYR A 25 9.28 -7.16 1.49
C TYR A 25 8.19 -8.12 1.96
N TRP A 26 7.06 -7.62 2.43
CA TRP A 26 5.98 -8.49 2.93
C TRP A 26 5.35 -9.33 1.82
N ILE A 27 5.15 -8.77 0.62
CA ILE A 27 4.67 -9.52 -0.55
C ILE A 27 5.65 -10.64 -0.92
N ALA A 28 6.96 -10.37 -0.92
CA ALA A 28 7.99 -11.39 -1.17
C ALA A 28 8.02 -12.48 -0.10
N ASN A 29 7.67 -12.16 1.15
CA ASN A 29 7.51 -13.12 2.25
C ASN A 29 6.16 -13.86 2.24
N GLY A 30 5.33 -13.65 1.21
CA GLY A 30 4.07 -14.37 1.02
C GLY A 30 2.81 -13.62 1.47
N ALA A 31 2.90 -12.33 1.81
CA ALA A 31 1.71 -11.53 2.06
C ALA A 31 0.88 -11.41 0.77
N GLN A 32 -0.42 -11.75 0.86
CA GLN A 32 -1.35 -11.65 -0.25
C GLN A 32 -2.15 -10.34 -0.14
N PRO A 33 -1.86 -9.32 -0.98
CA PRO A 33 -2.66 -8.11 -1.01
C PRO A 33 -4.03 -8.39 -1.63
N THR A 34 -5.06 -7.78 -1.07
CA THR A 34 -6.42 -7.76 -1.64
C THR A 34 -6.47 -6.88 -2.89
N ASP A 35 -7.50 -7.03 -3.72
CA ASP A 35 -7.56 -6.34 -5.03
C ASP A 35 -7.53 -4.82 -4.90
N THR A 36 -8.17 -4.25 -3.87
CA THR A 36 -8.10 -2.82 -3.55
C THR A 36 -6.67 -2.42 -3.19
N VAL A 37 -5.98 -3.18 -2.33
CA VAL A 37 -4.60 -2.88 -1.91
C VAL A 37 -3.63 -3.00 -3.10
N ARG A 38 -3.82 -3.98 -4.00
CA ARG A 38 -3.03 -4.07 -5.25
C ARG A 38 -3.21 -2.82 -6.12
N GLY A 39 -4.44 -2.32 -6.23
CA GLY A 39 -4.73 -1.08 -6.96
C GLY A 39 -4.05 0.14 -6.34
N LEU A 40 -4.05 0.23 -5.01
CA LEU A 40 -3.37 1.30 -4.27
C LEU A 40 -1.85 1.23 -4.41
N LEU A 41 -1.25 0.04 -4.25
CA LEU A 41 0.19 -0.15 -4.44
C LEU A 41 0.64 0.23 -5.86
N LYS A 42 -0.11 -0.18 -6.89
CA LYS A 42 0.17 0.22 -8.28
C LYS A 42 0.11 1.73 -8.49
N LYS A 43 -0.84 2.42 -7.83
CA LYS A 43 -0.95 3.89 -7.90
C LYS A 43 0.20 4.59 -7.19
N ALA A 44 0.76 3.99 -6.14
CA ALA A 44 1.91 4.53 -5.42
C ALA A 44 3.25 4.28 -6.13
N GLU A 45 3.34 3.26 -7.00
CA GLU A 45 4.52 3.00 -7.83
C GLU A 45 4.63 3.86 -9.09
N ALA A 46 3.55 4.56 -9.47
CA ALA A 46 3.46 5.40 -10.67
C ALA A 46 3.70 6.88 -10.35
#